data_AF-A0ABD0UDX0-F1
#
_entry.id   AF-A0ABD0UDX0-F1
#
_cell.length_a   1.000
_cell.length_b   1.000
_cell.length_c   1.000
_cell.angle_alpha   90.00
_cell.angle_beta   90.00
_cell.angle_gamma   90.00
#
_symmetry.space_group_name_H-M   'P 1'
#
loop_
_entity.id
_entity.type
_entity.pdbx_description
1 polymer ?
#
loop_
_entity_poly.entity_id
_entity_poly.type
_entity_poly.pdbx_seq_one_letter_code
_entity_poly.pdbx_strand_id
1 'polypeptide(L)'
;MEKPVLATGRREDRVPLSDVVADCVRRWFRDTLEEAKTGDAMMQVLVGQMYQSGYGVPRNEQKANAWFTKASRHRSSVWKVSEKRPGYNASDSDSDETSMEKS
;
A
#
# COMPACT_ATOMS: atom_id res chain seq x y z
N MET A 1 15.89 -26.54 64.77
CA MET A 1 15.52 -25.11 64.73
C MET A 1 15.76 -24.62 63.32
N GLU A 2 14.66 -24.28 62.68
CA GLU A 2 14.50 -24.02 61.26
C GLU A 2 15.12 -22.66 60.88
N LYS A 3 15.68 -22.55 59.68
CA LYS A 3 16.00 -21.26 59.06
C LYS A 3 15.07 -21.05 57.87
N PRO A 4 14.43 -19.87 57.76
CA PRO A 4 13.34 -19.67 56.83
C PRO A 4 13.88 -19.51 55.40
N VAL A 5 13.34 -20.30 54.47
CA VAL A 5 13.49 -20.08 53.03
C VAL A 5 12.60 -18.91 52.67
N LEU A 6 13.20 -17.73 52.51
CA LEU A 6 12.46 -16.53 52.12
C LEU A 6 11.90 -16.68 50.71
N ALA A 7 10.59 -16.44 50.63
CA ALA A 7 9.76 -16.49 49.45
C ALA A 7 10.33 -15.71 48.26
N THR A 8 10.58 -16.41 47.15
CA THR A 8 10.76 -15.80 45.83
C THR A 8 9.39 -15.54 45.22
N GLY A 9 8.67 -14.55 45.77
CA GLY A 9 7.40 -14.08 45.24
C GLY A 9 7.58 -13.09 44.07
N ARG A 10 6.93 -13.40 42.94
CA ARG A 10 6.55 -12.54 41.80
C ARG A 10 7.68 -11.93 40.94
N ARG A 11 8.13 -12.69 39.94
CA ARG A 11 8.76 -12.16 38.72
C ARG A 11 8.19 -12.76 37.42
N GLU A 12 7.00 -13.37 37.46
CA GLU A 12 6.42 -14.08 36.29
C GLU A 12 5.38 -13.25 35.51
N ASP A 13 4.90 -12.11 36.02
CA ASP A 13 3.82 -11.33 35.38
C ASP A 13 4.30 -10.18 34.49
N ARG A 14 5.61 -10.00 34.31
CA ARG A 14 6.16 -8.86 33.57
C ARG A 14 6.61 -9.29 32.18
N VAL A 15 5.81 -8.92 31.19
CA VAL A 15 6.17 -9.04 29.77
C VAL A 15 7.29 -8.04 29.47
N PRO A 16 8.39 -8.43 28.84
CA PRO A 16 9.41 -7.49 28.44
C PRO A 16 8.84 -6.54 27.36
N LEU A 17 9.29 -5.28 27.38
CA LEU A 17 8.80 -4.27 26.45
C LEU A 17 8.98 -4.67 25.00
N SER A 18 10.06 -5.41 24.69
CA SER A 18 10.32 -5.97 23.36
C SER A 18 9.17 -6.83 22.86
N ASP A 19 8.59 -7.66 23.72
CA ASP A 19 7.53 -8.61 23.34
C ASP A 19 6.20 -7.89 23.16
N VAL A 20 5.94 -6.87 23.99
CA VAL A 20 4.77 -5.99 23.84
C VAL A 20 4.86 -5.24 22.51
N VAL A 21 6.02 -4.63 22.22
CA VAL A 21 6.24 -3.92 20.95
C VAL A 21 6.14 -4.88 19.77
N ALA A 22 6.75 -6.06 19.85
CA ALA A 22 6.65 -7.07 18.80
C ALA A 22 5.20 -7.48 18.55
N ASP A 23 4.39 -7.61 19.61
CA ASP A 23 2.96 -7.92 19.48
C ASP A 23 2.18 -6.78 18.82
N CYS A 24 2.43 -5.53 19.22
CA CYS A 24 1.83 -4.36 18.59
C CYS A 24 2.16 -4.30 17.09
N VAL A 25 3.42 -4.53 16.70
CA VAL A 25 3.82 -4.49 15.29
C VAL A 25 3.20 -5.66 14.51
N ARG A 26 3.07 -6.86 15.11
CA ARG A 26 2.33 -7.99 14.50
C ARG A 26 0.86 -7.66 14.27
N ARG A 27 0.19 -7.04 15.24
CA ARG A 27 -1.21 -6.63 15.11
C ARG A 27 -1.36 -5.56 14.04
N TRP A 28 -0.49 -4.55 14.05
CA TRP A 28 -0.47 -3.50 13.03
C TRP A 28 -0.31 -4.07 11.62
N PHE A 29 0.57 -5.05 11.42
CA PHE A 29 0.70 -5.73 10.14
C PHE A 29 -0.60 -6.38 9.69
N ARG A 30 -1.28 -7.09 10.60
CA ARG A 30 -2.54 -7.78 10.28
C ARG A 30 -3.64 -6.78 9.90
N ASP A 31 -3.78 -5.70 10.67
CA ASP A 31 -4.84 -4.72 10.43
C ASP A 31 -4.61 -4.00 9.09
N THR A 32 -3.36 -3.61 8.82
CA THR A 32 -2.95 -3.05 7.52
C THR A 32 -3.20 -4.04 6.37
N LEU A 33 -2.96 -5.33 6.59
CA LEU A 33 -3.19 -6.37 5.58
C LEU A 33 -4.67 -6.52 5.24
N GLU A 34 -5.56 -6.43 6.23
CA GLU A 34 -7.01 -6.44 5.99
C GLU A 34 -7.44 -5.22 5.16
N GLU A 35 -6.96 -4.02 5.49
CA GLU A 35 -7.25 -2.82 4.71
C GLU A 35 -6.68 -2.89 3.28
N ALA A 36 -5.45 -3.40 3.11
CA ALA A 36 -4.83 -3.57 1.80
C ALA A 36 -5.61 -4.53 0.87
N LYS A 37 -6.33 -5.50 1.45
CA LYS A 37 -7.21 -6.42 0.70
C LYS A 37 -8.45 -5.73 0.15
N THR A 38 -8.92 -4.64 0.77
CA THR A 38 -10.06 -3.85 0.28
C THR A 38 -9.75 -3.10 -1.02
N GLY A 39 -8.47 -3.01 -1.39
CA GLY A 39 -8.03 -2.37 -2.64
C GLY A 39 -7.35 -1.02 -2.43
N ASP A 40 -7.23 -0.53 -1.20
CA ASP A 40 -6.51 0.71 -0.91
C ASP A 40 -5.03 0.61 -1.32
N ALA A 41 -4.65 1.40 -2.33
CA ALA A 41 -3.30 1.42 -2.86
C ALA A 41 -2.25 1.85 -1.84
N MET A 42 -2.59 2.75 -0.91
CA MET A 42 -1.69 3.19 0.17
C MET A 42 -1.40 2.04 1.13
N MET A 43 -2.43 1.30 1.52
CA MET A 43 -2.26 0.14 2.41
C MET A 43 -1.52 -1.01 1.73
N GLN A 44 -1.72 -1.21 0.42
CA GLN A 44 -0.92 -2.16 -0.35
C GLN A 44 0.56 -1.80 -0.40
N VAL A 45 0.90 -0.51 -0.54
CA VAL A 45 2.29 -0.03 -0.44
C VAL A 45 2.84 -0.27 0.97
N LEU A 46 2.06 0.03 2.01
CA LEU A 46 2.48 -0.14 3.40
C LEU A 46 2.78 -1.62 3.73
N VAL A 47 1.91 -2.55 3.33
CA VAL A 47 2.18 -4.00 3.47
C VAL A 47 3.46 -4.40 2.74
N GLY A 48 3.70 -3.86 1.55
CA GLY A 48 4.94 -4.08 0.80
C GLY A 48 6.18 -3.65 1.59
N GLN A 49 6.15 -2.46 2.19
CA GLN A 49 7.24 -1.95 3.03
C GLN A 49 7.45 -2.79 4.28
N MET A 50 6.37 -3.23 4.95
CA MET A 50 6.47 -4.09 6.13
C MET A 50 7.16 -5.43 5.81
N TYR A 51 6.86 -6.03 4.65
CA TYR A 51 7.59 -7.21 4.17
C TYR A 51 9.04 -6.92 3.78
N GLN A 52 9.34 -5.73 3.26
CA GLN A 52 10.71 -5.36 2.89
C GLN A 52 11.60 -5.15 4.12
N SER A 53 11.07 -4.50 5.15
CA SER A 53 11.79 -4.17 6.39
C SER A 53 11.71 -5.26 7.46
N GLY A 54 10.72 -6.15 7.39
CA GLY A 54 10.49 -7.19 8.39
C GLY A 54 9.72 -6.69 9.63
N TYR A 55 8.83 -5.71 9.46
CA TYR A 55 8.02 -5.19 10.58
C TYR A 55 6.84 -6.11 10.85
N GLY A 56 6.85 -6.78 12.01
CA GLY A 56 5.74 -7.64 12.44
C GLY A 56 5.64 -8.96 11.67
N VAL A 57 6.42 -9.11 10.60
CA VAL A 57 6.53 -10.32 9.79
C VAL A 57 7.97 -10.54 9.35
N PRO A 58 8.38 -11.77 9.05
CA PRO A 58 9.69 -12.02 8.46
C PRO A 58 9.86 -11.26 7.14
N ARG A 59 11.06 -10.69 6.94
CA ARG A 59 11.42 -10.02 5.69
C ARG A 59 11.23 -10.96 4.50
N ASN A 60 10.53 -10.49 3.48
CA ASN A 60 10.27 -11.25 2.26
C ASN A 60 10.10 -10.30 1.06
N GLU A 61 11.18 -10.16 0.28
CA GLU A 61 11.21 -9.25 -0.87
C GLU A 61 10.25 -9.67 -1.99
N GLN A 62 10.06 -10.97 -2.19
CA GLN A 62 9.12 -11.47 -3.20
C GLN A 62 7.68 -11.05 -2.88
N LYS A 63 7.28 -11.18 -1.60
CA LYS A 63 5.96 -10.71 -1.13
C LYS A 63 5.86 -9.19 -1.22
N ALA A 64 6.91 -8.46 -0.85
CA ALA A 64 6.94 -6.99 -0.97
C ALA A 64 6.67 -6.53 -2.42
N ASN A 65 7.40 -7.11 -3.39
CA ASN A 65 7.24 -6.79 -4.81
C ASN A 65 5.84 -7.13 -5.34
N ALA A 66 5.25 -8.25 -4.88
CA ALA A 66 3.89 -8.61 -5.24
C ALA A 66 2.87 -7.56 -4.76
N TRP A 67 3.04 -7.02 -3.56
CA TRP A 67 2.19 -5.96 -3.01
C TRP A 67 2.39 -4.61 -3.72
N PHE A 68 3.63 -4.22 -4.03
CA PHE A 68 3.90 -3.01 -4.82
C PHE A 68 3.29 -3.08 -6.23
N THR A 69 3.34 -4.26 -6.86
CA THR A 69 2.74 -4.49 -8.18
C THR A 69 1.21 -4.38 -8.13
N LYS A 70 0.57 -4.80 -7.03
CA LYS A 70 -0.88 -4.60 -6.85
C LYS A 70 -1.23 -3.12 -6.73
N ALA A 71 -0.47 -2.37 -5.94
CA ALA A 71 -0.69 -0.94 -5.74
C ALA A 71 -0.52 -0.13 -7.04
N SER A 72 0.48 -0.45 -7.86
CA SER A 72 0.75 0.26 -9.12
C SER A 72 -0.38 0.12 -10.15
N ARG A 73 -1.06 -1.03 -10.20
CA ARG A 73 -2.23 -1.25 -11.06
C ARG A 73 -3.40 -0.34 -10.70
N HIS A 74 -3.62 -0.09 -9.42
CA HIS A 74 -4.69 0.80 -8.97
C HIS A 74 -4.36 2.27 -9.27
N ARG A 75 -3.10 2.70 -9.05
CA ARG A 75 -2.63 4.05 -9.39
C ARG A 75 -2.73 4.35 -10.90
N SER A 76 -2.44 3.37 -11.75
CA SER A 76 -2.56 3.51 -13.21
C SER A 76 -4.02 3.66 -13.68
N SER A 77 -4.99 3.18 -12.90
CA SER A 77 -6.42 3.30 -13.23
C SER A 77 -6.92 4.75 -13.10
N VAL A 78 -6.31 5.54 -12.21
CA VAL A 78 -6.58 6.99 -12.07
C VAL A 78 -6.05 7.79 -13.27
N TRP A 79 -5.06 7.27 -14.02
CA TRP A 79 -4.51 7.94 -15.20
C TRP A 79 -5.38 7.78 -16.46
N LYS A 80 -6.30 6.81 -16.50
CA LYS A 80 -7.10 6.53 -17.71
C LYS A 80 -8.25 7.54 -17.95
N VAL A 81 -8.37 8.56 -17.10
CA VAL A 81 -9.38 9.65 -17.21
C VAL A 81 -8.82 10.93 -17.87
N SER A 82 -7.58 10.95 -18.36
CA SER A 82 -7.03 12.15 -19.03
C SER A 82 -6.85 12.04 -20.55
N GLU A 83 -7.20 10.93 -21.20
CA GLU A 83 -7.05 10.80 -22.67
C GLU A 83 -8.14 11.50 -23.49
N LYS A 84 -9.06 12.24 -22.87
CA LYS A 84 -9.79 13.30 -23.60
C LYS A 84 -8.98 14.58 -23.51
N ARG A 85 -8.15 14.83 -24.53
CA ARG A 85 -7.50 16.13 -24.76
C ARG A 85 -8.58 17.22 -24.71
N PRO A 86 -8.51 18.21 -23.79
CA PRO A 86 -9.37 19.37 -23.85
C PRO A 86 -9.07 20.14 -25.14
N GLY A 87 -10.11 20.37 -25.95
CA GLY A 87 -10.12 21.46 -26.93
C GLY A 87 -9.20 21.31 -28.15
N TYR A 88 -9.42 20.29 -28.98
CA TYR A 88 -9.15 20.42 -30.42
C TYR A 88 -10.43 20.07 -31.18
N ASN A 89 -11.31 21.07 -31.29
CA ASN A 89 -12.40 21.05 -32.27
C ASN A 89 -11.78 21.49 -33.59
N ALA A 90 -11.15 20.56 -34.31
CA ALA A 90 -10.76 20.76 -35.70
C ALA A 90 -12.02 20.70 -36.56
N SER A 91 -12.82 21.77 -36.53
CA SER A 91 -13.84 22.01 -37.54
C SER A 91 -13.61 23.42 -38.06
N ASP A 92 -13.26 23.43 -39.35
CA ASP A 92 -13.40 24.55 -40.27
C ASP A 92 -12.42 25.71 -40.09
N SER A 93 -11.18 25.48 -40.54
CA SER A 93 -10.40 26.56 -41.15
C SER A 93 -9.79 26.07 -42.47
N ASP A 94 -10.54 26.40 -43.52
CA ASP A 94 -10.23 26.57 -44.95
C ASP A 94 -9.08 25.82 -45.63
N SER A 95 -9.44 25.14 -46.72
CA SER A 95 -8.60 25.11 -47.93
C SER A 95 -9.51 25.15 -49.16
N ASP A 96 -9.58 26.35 -49.72
CA ASP A 96 -9.89 26.68 -51.11
C ASP A 96 -9.19 25.70 -52.08
N GLU A 97 -9.91 25.13 -53.06
CA GLU A 97 -9.55 25.21 -54.49
C GLU A 97 -10.55 24.48 -55.41
N THR A 98 -10.77 25.10 -56.57
CA THR A 98 -11.24 24.54 -57.87
C THR A 98 -12.71 24.74 -58.30
N SER A 99 -12.91 25.87 -59.01
CA SER A 99 -13.43 26.00 -60.39
C SER A 99 -14.68 25.24 -60.89
N MET A 100 -15.44 26.00 -61.71
CA MET A 100 -16.50 25.64 -62.68
C MET A 100 -17.92 25.68 -62.10
N GLU A 101 -18.97 26.22 -62.73
CA GLU A 101 -19.23 26.85 -64.02
C GLU A 101 -20.72 27.28 -64.02
N LYS A 102 -21.12 28.18 -64.93
CA LYS A 102 -22.50 28.61 -65.31
C LYS A 102 -23.21 29.54 -64.30
N SER A 103 -23.82 30.65 -64.71
CA SER A 103 -24.39 31.01 -66.02
C SER A 103 -24.54 32.51 -66.22
#